data_AF-A0A940UUS1-F1
#
_entry.id   AF-A0A940UUS1-F1
#
_cell.length_a   1.000
_cell.length_b   1.000
_cell.length_c   1.000
_cell.angle_alpha   90.00
_cell.angle_beta   90.00
_cell.angle_gamma   90.00
#
_symmetry.space_group_name_H-M   'P 1'
#
loop_
_entity.id
_entity.type
_entity.pdbx_description
1 polymer ?
#
loop_
_entity_poly.entity_id
_entity_poly.type
_entity_poly.pdbx_seq_one_letter_code
_entity_poly.pdbx_strand_id
1 'polypeptide(L)'
;MNKGQNIKQLLGRLFGFLGRVVRGFMRNQGLLLSGALAYYTLLSIVPMSILLLTGLSHIMAEEELINTLSTYTGMVIPGYSAILAEQVQVFLQHRQAVGIIGFLTMLFFSSMAFGVLQSALSVIFLRPVKISRRNFLISAVIPYVYVFSIGLGIVVVSVITGALDALEERQLILFGWSLSLKATSKIALYMLGIISEVILLSSIYLLMPAVRTTFRHALIGGVTATILWEI
;
A
#
# COMPACT_ATOMS: atom_id res chain seq x y z
N MET A 1 23.21 26.86 -31.53
CA MET A 1 22.73 25.45 -31.63
C MET A 1 21.60 25.24 -30.62
N ASN A 2 20.40 24.88 -31.10
CA ASN A 2 19.08 25.16 -30.53
C ASN A 2 18.66 24.29 -29.31
N LYS A 3 18.75 24.81 -28.08
CA LYS A 3 18.12 24.18 -26.89
C LYS A 3 16.58 24.14 -26.99
N GLY A 4 15.95 25.16 -27.57
CA GLY A 4 14.48 25.26 -27.68
C GLY A 4 13.83 24.27 -28.66
N GLN A 5 14.52 23.90 -29.75
CA GLN A 5 14.00 22.90 -30.70
C GLN A 5 14.06 21.48 -30.14
N ASN A 6 15.10 21.16 -29.36
CA ASN A 6 15.22 19.87 -28.68
C ASN A 6 14.11 19.65 -27.65
N ILE A 7 13.72 20.67 -26.88
CA ILE A 7 12.65 20.56 -25.88
C ILE A 7 11.29 20.28 -26.56
N LYS A 8 10.96 21.00 -27.64
CA LYS A 8 9.71 20.76 -28.39
C LYS A 8 9.66 19.36 -29.00
N GLN A 9 10.77 18.85 -29.51
CA GLN A 9 10.86 17.48 -30.02
C GLN A 9 10.74 16.43 -28.90
N LEU A 10 11.34 16.69 -27.73
CA LEU A 10 11.25 15.78 -26.58
C LEU A 10 9.82 15.70 -26.05
N LEU A 11 9.13 16.85 -25.92
CA LEU A 11 7.73 16.93 -25.54
C LEU A 11 6.84 16.19 -26.54
N GLY A 12 7.04 16.41 -27.85
CA GLY A 12 6.28 15.68 -28.87
C GLY A 12 6.46 14.15 -28.80
N ARG A 13 7.67 13.67 -28.50
CA ARG A 13 7.95 12.24 -28.29
C ARG A 13 7.30 11.70 -27.01
N LEU A 14 7.33 12.47 -25.92
CA LEU A 14 6.67 12.12 -24.65
C LEU A 14 5.16 12.03 -24.82
N PHE A 15 4.51 13.03 -25.42
CA PHE A 15 3.07 12.99 -25.70
C PHE A 15 2.71 11.83 -26.65
N GLY A 16 3.52 11.57 -27.67
CA GLY A 16 3.34 10.40 -28.55
C GLY A 16 3.53 9.06 -27.83
N PHE A 17 4.40 8.99 -26.82
CA PHE A 17 4.55 7.83 -25.95
C PHE A 17 3.35 7.66 -25.02
N LEU A 18 2.94 8.71 -24.30
CA LEU A 18 1.76 8.70 -23.43
C LEU A 18 0.49 8.29 -24.19
N GLY A 19 0.28 8.86 -25.39
CA GLY A 19 -0.85 8.50 -26.24
C GLY A 19 -0.82 7.05 -26.74
N ARG A 20 0.36 6.42 -26.84
CA ARG A 20 0.49 4.97 -27.11
C ARG A 20 0.21 4.14 -25.87
N VAL A 21 0.68 4.58 -24.69
CA VAL A 21 0.41 3.91 -23.41
C VAL A 21 -1.08 3.90 -23.10
N VAL A 22 -1.76 5.05 -23.20
CA VAL A 22 -3.21 5.15 -22.95
C VAL A 22 -4.01 4.29 -23.92
N ARG A 23 -3.68 4.33 -25.22
CA ARG A 23 -4.34 3.45 -26.21
C ARG A 23 -4.08 1.97 -25.93
N GLY A 24 -2.87 1.60 -25.53
CA GLY A 24 -2.53 0.24 -25.12
C GLY A 24 -3.33 -0.20 -23.90
N PHE A 25 -3.42 0.65 -22.88
CA PHE A 25 -4.19 0.41 -21.66
C PHE A 25 -5.68 0.21 -21.95
N MET A 26 -6.29 1.10 -22.75
CA MET A 26 -7.69 0.98 -23.15
C MET A 26 -7.96 -0.27 -23.98
N ARG A 27 -7.08 -0.60 -24.95
CA ARG A 27 -7.21 -1.80 -25.78
C ARG A 27 -7.15 -3.09 -24.95
N ASN A 28 -6.40 -3.06 -23.86
CA ASN A 28 -6.20 -4.17 -22.95
C ASN A 28 -7.22 -4.19 -21.79
N GLN A 29 -8.38 -3.54 -21.94
CA GLN A 29 -9.40 -3.46 -20.87
C GLN A 29 -8.86 -2.99 -19.52
N GLY A 30 -7.78 -2.18 -19.53
CA GLY A 30 -7.06 -1.78 -18.33
C GLY A 30 -7.98 -1.13 -17.30
N LEU A 31 -8.96 -0.33 -17.76
CA LEU A 31 -9.92 0.35 -16.90
C LEU A 31 -10.89 -0.61 -16.19
N LEU A 32 -11.34 -1.67 -16.88
CA LEU A 32 -12.19 -2.71 -16.28
C LEU A 32 -11.41 -3.52 -15.26
N LEU A 33 -10.16 -3.89 -15.59
CA LEU A 33 -9.29 -4.66 -14.70
C LEU A 33 -8.86 -3.86 -13.47
N SER A 34 -8.48 -2.58 -13.63
CA SER A 34 -8.13 -1.70 -12.53
C SER A 34 -9.35 -1.37 -11.66
N GLY A 35 -10.52 -1.16 -12.29
CA GLY A 35 -11.78 -0.94 -11.58
C GLY A 35 -12.20 -2.15 -10.75
N ALA A 36 -12.12 -3.35 -11.32
CA ALA A 36 -12.37 -4.59 -10.59
C ALA A 36 -11.39 -4.77 -9.42
N LEU A 37 -10.10 -4.53 -9.65
CA LEU A 37 -9.08 -4.61 -8.59
C LEU A 37 -9.38 -3.64 -7.44
N ALA A 38 -9.70 -2.39 -7.75
CA ALA A 38 -10.06 -1.37 -6.77
C ALA A 38 -11.31 -1.78 -5.97
N TYR A 39 -12.36 -2.27 -6.65
CA TYR A 39 -13.59 -2.73 -6.01
C TYR A 39 -13.35 -3.89 -5.03
N TYR A 40 -12.62 -4.92 -5.45
CA TYR A 40 -12.30 -6.05 -4.57
C TYR A 40 -11.39 -5.63 -3.39
N THR A 41 -10.50 -4.67 -3.61
CA THR A 41 -9.67 -4.10 -2.53
C THR A 41 -10.53 -3.35 -1.51
N LEU A 42 -11.48 -2.52 -1.97
CA LEU A 42 -12.40 -1.78 -1.11
C LEU A 42 -13.28 -2.73 -0.27
N LEU A 43 -13.81 -3.78 -0.90
CA LEU A 43 -14.57 -4.81 -0.19
C LEU A 43 -13.72 -5.58 0.84
N SER A 44 -12.43 -5.78 0.57
CA SER A 44 -11.51 -6.47 1.47
C SER A 44 -11.05 -5.61 2.65
N ILE A 45 -11.18 -4.27 2.57
CA ILE A 45 -10.75 -3.36 3.62
C ILE A 45 -11.50 -3.61 4.93
N VAL A 46 -12.81 -3.87 4.86
CA VAL A 46 -13.65 -4.04 6.06
C VAL A 46 -13.27 -5.32 6.83
N PRO A 47 -13.23 -6.51 6.23
CA PRO A 47 -12.78 -7.73 6.92
C PRO A 47 -11.35 -7.62 7.44
N MET A 48 -10.45 -6.98 6.69
CA MET A 48 -9.05 -6.80 7.12
C MET A 48 -8.96 -5.90 8.36
N SER A 49 -9.69 -4.79 8.40
CA SER A 49 -9.76 -3.92 9.58
C SER A 49 -10.29 -4.67 10.79
N ILE A 50 -11.35 -5.47 10.63
CA ILE A 50 -11.90 -6.30 11.71
C ILE A 50 -10.85 -7.29 12.25
N LEU A 51 -10.12 -7.98 11.36
CA LEU A 51 -9.08 -8.92 11.77
C LEU A 51 -7.89 -8.22 12.43
N LEU A 52 -7.48 -7.06 11.92
CA LEU A 52 -6.42 -6.25 12.50
C LEU A 52 -6.79 -5.83 13.92
N LEU A 53 -8.00 -5.29 14.11
CA LEU A 53 -8.53 -4.89 15.42
C LEU A 53 -8.63 -6.08 16.38
N THR A 54 -9.17 -7.20 15.89
CA THR A 54 -9.26 -8.44 16.66
C THR A 54 -7.87 -8.89 17.09
N GLY A 55 -6.88 -8.90 16.19
CA GLY A 55 -5.49 -9.23 16.51
C GLY A 55 -4.88 -8.28 17.53
N LEU A 56 -5.02 -6.96 17.34
CA LEU A 56 -4.49 -5.95 18.25
C LEU A 56 -5.10 -6.05 19.66
N SER A 57 -6.39 -6.36 19.78
CA SER A 57 -7.05 -6.57 21.08
C SER A 57 -6.53 -7.77 21.89
N HIS A 58 -5.74 -8.66 21.29
CA HIS A 58 -5.05 -9.73 22.04
C HIS A 58 -3.74 -9.21 22.66
N ILE A 59 -3.19 -8.12 22.14
CA ILE A 59 -1.89 -7.55 22.53
C ILE A 59 -2.09 -6.32 23.42
N MET A 60 -3.13 -5.53 23.16
CA MET A 60 -3.45 -4.28 23.85
C MET A 60 -4.75 -4.38 24.63
N ALA A 61 -4.87 -3.61 25.72
CA ALA A 61 -6.12 -3.50 26.46
C ALA A 61 -7.21 -2.80 25.62
N GLU A 62 -8.46 -3.22 25.80
CA GLU A 62 -9.62 -2.71 25.03
C GLU A 62 -9.78 -1.19 25.16
N GLU A 63 -9.63 -0.64 26.36
CA GLU A 63 -9.74 0.81 26.61
C GLU A 63 -8.67 1.61 25.86
N GLU A 64 -7.43 1.10 25.84
CA GLU A 64 -6.31 1.74 25.14
C GLU A 64 -6.50 1.69 23.62
N LEU A 65 -7.00 0.56 23.11
CA LEU A 65 -7.32 0.38 21.70
C LEU A 65 -8.44 1.33 21.24
N ILE A 66 -9.54 1.43 22.00
CA ILE A 66 -10.65 2.33 21.69
C ILE A 66 -10.19 3.79 21.73
N ASN A 67 -9.45 4.21 22.78
CA ASN A 67 -8.94 5.58 22.88
C ASN A 67 -8.01 5.95 21.70
N THR A 68 -7.14 5.02 21.32
CA THR A 68 -6.24 5.18 20.18
C THR A 68 -7.04 5.37 18.89
N LEU A 69 -8.03 4.50 18.64
CA LEU A 69 -8.88 4.58 17.44
C LEU A 69 -9.71 5.85 17.42
N SER A 70 -10.32 6.25 18.54
CA SER A 70 -11.10 7.49 18.63
C SER A 70 -10.25 8.73 18.36
N THR A 71 -8.99 8.73 18.82
CA THR A 71 -8.03 9.82 18.58
C THR A 71 -7.68 9.93 17.09
N TYR A 72 -7.21 8.84 16.48
CA TYR A 72 -6.83 8.86 15.06
C TYR A 72 -8.03 9.05 14.13
N THR A 73 -9.19 8.46 14.45
CA THR A 73 -10.43 8.66 13.69
C THR A 73 -10.89 10.10 13.80
N GLY A 74 -10.82 10.71 14.99
CA GLY A 74 -11.20 12.11 15.19
C GLY A 74 -10.33 13.09 14.39
N MET A 75 -9.07 12.73 14.12
CA MET A 75 -8.18 13.50 13.25
C MET A 75 -8.52 13.34 11.76
N VAL A 76 -8.96 12.15 11.32
CA VAL A 76 -9.26 11.88 9.90
C VAL A 76 -10.68 12.29 9.52
N ILE A 77 -11.67 11.99 10.37
CA ILE A 77 -13.10 12.29 10.17
C ILE A 77 -13.68 12.86 11.48
N PRO A 78 -13.66 14.20 11.64
CA PRO A 78 -14.22 14.85 12.82
C PRO A 78 -15.70 14.46 13.02
N GLY A 79 -16.06 14.02 14.22
CA GLY A 79 -17.44 13.65 14.59
C GLY A 79 -17.83 12.19 14.38
N TYR A 80 -16.98 11.35 13.78
CA TYR A 80 -17.25 9.92 13.57
C TYR A 80 -16.72 9.00 14.68
N SER A 81 -15.94 9.56 15.62
CA SER A 81 -15.21 8.80 16.65
C SER A 81 -16.12 8.09 17.66
N ALA A 82 -17.26 8.68 18.03
CA ALA A 82 -18.20 8.09 18.99
C ALA A 82 -18.93 6.87 18.40
N ILE A 83 -19.37 6.97 17.14
CA ILE A 83 -20.07 5.89 16.42
C ILE A 83 -19.10 4.71 16.19
N LEU A 84 -17.86 5.02 15.80
CA LEU A 84 -16.84 3.99 15.60
C LEU A 84 -16.43 3.32 16.92
N ALA A 85 -16.32 4.07 18.02
CA ALA A 85 -16.01 3.49 19.34
C ALA A 85 -17.09 2.49 19.79
N GLU A 86 -18.37 2.85 19.65
CA GLU A 86 -19.49 1.97 19.99
C GLU A 86 -19.48 0.69 19.13
N GLN A 87 -19.27 0.82 17.82
CA GLN A 87 -19.19 -0.35 16.94
C GLN A 87 -17.99 -1.25 17.25
N VAL A 88 -16.82 -0.66 17.53
CA VAL A 88 -15.63 -1.42 17.91
C VAL A 88 -15.87 -2.18 19.22
N GLN A 89 -16.54 -1.57 20.20
CA GLN A 89 -16.87 -2.23 21.46
C GLN A 89 -17.78 -3.46 21.26
N VAL A 90 -18.79 -3.36 20.40
CA VAL A 90 -19.65 -4.51 20.03
C VAL A 90 -18.85 -5.63 19.36
N PHE A 91 -17.90 -5.27 18.51
CA PHE A 91 -17.00 -6.24 17.87
C PHE A 91 -16.09 -6.94 18.87
N LEU A 92 -15.54 -6.22 19.85
CA LEU A 92 -14.65 -6.77 20.88
C LEU A 92 -15.40 -7.74 21.82
N GLN A 93 -16.66 -7.43 22.15
CA GLN A 93 -17.52 -8.35 22.92
C GLN A 93 -17.75 -9.69 22.20
N HIS A 94 -17.80 -9.70 20.87
CA HIS A 94 -18.03 -10.91 20.05
C HIS A 94 -16.78 -11.37 19.29
N ARG A 95 -15.58 -11.00 19.77
CA ARG A 95 -14.29 -11.13 19.06
C ARG A 95 -14.03 -12.51 18.44
N GLN A 96 -14.46 -13.59 19.09
CA GLN A 96 -14.17 -14.94 18.60
C GLN A 96 -15.04 -15.32 17.40
N ALA A 97 -16.33 -15.03 17.43
CA ALA A 97 -17.25 -15.27 16.32
C ALA A 97 -16.98 -14.33 15.15
N VAL A 98 -16.79 -13.03 15.46
CA VAL A 98 -16.44 -12.00 14.49
C VAL A 98 -15.10 -12.31 13.82
N GLY A 99 -14.09 -12.74 14.59
CA GLY A 99 -12.77 -13.08 14.05
C GLY A 99 -12.82 -14.22 13.05
N ILE A 100 -13.55 -15.30 13.34
CA ILE A 100 -13.69 -16.44 12.40
C ILE A 100 -14.45 -16.03 11.13
N ILE A 101 -15.58 -15.33 11.28
CA ILE A 101 -16.38 -14.89 10.13
C ILE A 101 -15.60 -13.89 9.28
N GLY A 102 -14.92 -12.93 9.92
CA GLY A 102 -14.04 -11.96 9.29
C GLY A 102 -12.89 -12.64 8.55
N PHE A 103 -12.28 -13.67 9.14
CA PHE A 103 -11.22 -14.46 8.51
C PHE A 103 -11.69 -15.18 7.26
N LEU A 104 -12.82 -15.89 7.31
CA LEU A 104 -13.39 -16.58 6.15
C LEU A 104 -13.79 -15.61 5.03
N THR A 105 -14.42 -14.50 5.40
CA THR A 105 -14.84 -13.45 4.47
C THR A 105 -13.61 -12.80 3.80
N MET A 106 -12.57 -12.53 4.57
CA MET A 106 -11.30 -12.00 4.07
C MET A 106 -10.63 -12.97 3.10
N LEU A 107 -10.56 -14.26 3.43
CA LEU A 107 -9.98 -15.28 2.55
C LEU A 107 -10.68 -15.32 1.18
N PHE A 108 -12.02 -15.24 1.19
CA PHE A 108 -12.83 -15.21 -0.02
C PHE A 108 -12.57 -13.97 -0.88
N PHE A 109 -12.69 -12.75 -0.31
CA PHE A 109 -12.46 -11.52 -1.05
C PHE A 109 -11.01 -11.36 -1.51
N SER A 110 -10.04 -11.78 -0.69
CA SER A 110 -8.62 -11.77 -1.01
C SER A 110 -8.32 -12.69 -2.20
N SER A 111 -8.88 -13.90 -2.23
CA SER A 111 -8.73 -14.81 -3.37
C SER A 111 -9.28 -14.21 -4.67
N MET A 112 -10.41 -13.52 -4.63
CA MET A 112 -10.97 -12.83 -5.81
C MET A 112 -10.10 -11.63 -6.24
N ALA A 113 -9.67 -10.79 -5.29
CA ALA A 113 -8.79 -9.65 -5.55
C ALA A 113 -7.48 -10.09 -6.21
N PHE A 114 -6.85 -11.13 -5.69
CA PHE A 114 -5.65 -11.72 -6.29
C PHE A 114 -5.92 -12.31 -7.67
N GLY A 115 -7.07 -12.96 -7.89
CA GLY A 115 -7.46 -13.47 -9.21
C GLY A 115 -7.57 -12.34 -10.26
N VAL A 116 -8.16 -11.20 -9.88
CA VAL A 116 -8.24 -10.01 -10.74
C VAL A 116 -6.88 -9.39 -10.99
N LEU A 117 -6.06 -9.27 -9.95
CA LEU A 117 -4.70 -8.75 -10.05
C LEU A 117 -3.85 -9.61 -10.99
N GLN A 118 -3.94 -10.93 -10.86
CA GLN A 118 -3.28 -11.88 -11.76
C GLN A 118 -3.78 -11.75 -13.20
N SER A 119 -5.10 -11.61 -13.38
CA SER A 119 -5.70 -11.38 -14.70
C SER A 119 -5.20 -10.07 -15.33
N ALA A 120 -5.12 -9.00 -14.54
CA ALA A 120 -4.59 -7.71 -14.97
C ALA A 120 -3.14 -7.80 -15.41
N LEU A 121 -2.30 -8.48 -14.61
CA LEU A 121 -0.90 -8.70 -14.94
C LEU A 121 -0.74 -9.59 -16.19
N SER A 122 -1.53 -10.65 -16.35
CA SER A 122 -1.46 -11.50 -17.56
C SER A 122 -1.77 -10.71 -18.83
N VAL A 123 -2.75 -9.81 -18.75
CA VAL A 123 -3.13 -8.92 -19.84
C VAL A 123 -2.02 -7.89 -20.12
N ILE A 124 -1.42 -7.30 -19.09
CA ILE A 124 -0.30 -6.35 -19.22
C ILE A 124 0.93 -7.03 -19.87
N PHE A 125 1.23 -8.27 -19.50
CA PHE A 125 2.42 -9.00 -19.99
C PHE A 125 2.18 -9.81 -21.28
N LEU A 126 1.01 -9.68 -21.94
CA LEU A 126 0.69 -10.24 -23.26
C LEU A 126 0.98 -11.75 -23.44
N ARG A 127 1.01 -12.51 -22.34
CA ARG A 127 1.03 -13.99 -22.37
C ARG A 127 -0.08 -14.52 -21.47
N PRO A 128 -0.88 -15.48 -21.96
CA PRO A 128 -1.77 -16.22 -21.08
C PRO A 128 -0.91 -16.89 -20.01
N VAL A 129 -1.43 -16.93 -18.79
CA VAL A 129 -0.90 -17.75 -17.70
C VAL A 129 -0.95 -19.20 -18.15
N LYS A 130 0.06 -19.65 -18.90
CA LYS A 130 0.47 -21.04 -18.78
C LYS A 130 0.92 -21.14 -17.35
N ILE A 131 0.14 -21.86 -16.55
CA ILE A 131 0.51 -22.41 -15.26
C ILE A 131 1.83 -23.14 -15.51
N SER A 132 2.94 -22.41 -15.48
CA SER A 132 4.26 -22.97 -15.55
C SER A 132 4.40 -23.83 -14.31
N ARG A 133 5.02 -24.99 -14.45
CA ARG A 133 5.07 -26.10 -13.49
C ARG A 133 5.77 -25.78 -12.15
N ARG A 134 5.52 -24.63 -11.52
CA ARG A 134 5.78 -24.41 -10.10
C ARG A 134 4.61 -24.99 -9.32
N ASN A 135 4.93 -25.69 -8.23
CA ASN A 135 3.95 -26.32 -7.36
C ASN A 135 2.81 -25.33 -7.04
N PHE A 136 1.57 -25.73 -7.31
CA PHE A 136 0.37 -24.94 -7.07
C PHE A 136 0.34 -24.29 -5.67
N LEU A 137 0.82 -25.03 -4.67
CA LEU A 137 1.00 -24.55 -3.29
C LEU A 137 1.89 -23.31 -3.19
N ILE A 138 3.01 -23.26 -3.92
CA ILE A 138 3.91 -22.11 -3.90
C ILE A 138 3.24 -20.88 -4.51
N SER A 139 2.49 -21.06 -5.60
CA SER A 139 1.76 -19.95 -6.25
C SER A 139 0.60 -19.43 -5.39
N ALA A 140 0.00 -20.29 -4.56
CA ALA A 140 -1.04 -19.91 -3.62
C ALA A 140 -0.47 -19.23 -2.35
N VAL A 141 0.74 -19.58 -1.92
CA VAL A 141 1.37 -19.05 -0.69
C VAL A 141 2.06 -17.71 -0.90
N ILE A 142 2.66 -17.46 -2.07
CA ILE A 142 3.38 -16.20 -2.37
C ILE A 142 2.56 -14.94 -2.04
N PRO A 143 1.27 -14.82 -2.43
CA PRO A 143 0.46 -13.63 -2.14
C PRO A 143 0.29 -13.38 -0.64
N TYR A 144 0.10 -14.43 0.16
CA TYR A 144 -0.06 -14.30 1.62
C TYR A 144 1.26 -13.92 2.31
N VAL A 145 2.38 -14.53 1.90
CA VAL A 145 3.72 -14.16 2.41
C VAL A 145 4.04 -12.71 2.05
N TYR A 146 3.64 -12.26 0.86
CA TYR A 146 3.80 -10.87 0.44
C TYR A 146 2.99 -9.90 1.29
N VAL A 147 1.69 -10.17 1.50
CA VAL A 147 0.84 -9.37 2.40
C VAL A 147 1.40 -9.33 3.81
N PHE A 148 1.86 -10.47 4.33
CA PHE A 148 2.50 -10.53 5.65
C PHE A 148 3.78 -9.66 5.70
N SER A 149 4.60 -9.71 4.65
CA SER A 149 5.83 -8.89 4.55
C SER A 149 5.52 -7.39 4.48
N ILE A 150 4.47 -6.99 3.76
CA ILE A 150 3.97 -5.60 3.77
C ILE A 150 3.53 -5.21 5.17
N GLY A 151 2.71 -6.04 5.83
CA GLY A 151 2.25 -5.78 7.19
C GLY A 151 3.39 -5.58 8.18
N LEU A 152 4.42 -6.46 8.12
CA LEU A 152 5.62 -6.31 8.92
C LEU A 152 6.39 -5.02 8.59
N GLY A 153 6.51 -4.68 7.30
CA GLY A 153 7.13 -3.43 6.85
C GLY A 153 6.43 -2.20 7.41
N ILE A 154 5.09 -2.19 7.41
CA ILE A 154 4.30 -1.11 8.02
C ILE A 154 4.61 -0.99 9.51
N VAL A 155 4.62 -2.09 10.26
CA VAL A 155 4.95 -2.07 11.70
C VAL A 155 6.35 -1.52 11.94
N VAL A 156 7.35 -1.95 11.16
CA VAL A 156 8.73 -1.44 11.27
C VAL A 156 8.80 0.06 11.00
N VAL A 157 8.15 0.53 9.93
CA VAL A 157 8.07 1.97 9.62
C VAL A 157 7.38 2.73 10.75
N SER A 158 6.26 2.24 11.28
CA SER A 158 5.56 2.85 12.41
C SER A 158 6.42 2.95 13.67
N VAL A 159 7.19 1.91 13.99
CA VAL A 159 8.12 1.93 15.14
C VAL A 159 9.25 2.94 14.92
N ILE A 160 9.82 2.99 13.70
CA ILE A 160 10.86 3.98 13.35
C ILE A 160 10.29 5.40 13.48
N THR A 161 9.11 5.66 12.91
CA THR A 161 8.45 6.96 13.01
C THR A 161 8.17 7.35 14.46
N GLY A 162 7.60 6.44 15.26
CA GLY A 162 7.35 6.70 16.68
C GLY A 162 8.62 6.93 17.49
N ALA A 163 9.71 6.22 17.19
CA ALA A 163 11.01 6.46 17.81
C ALA A 163 11.60 7.82 17.42
N LEU A 164 11.45 8.23 16.15
CA LEU A 164 11.88 9.55 15.68
C LEU A 164 11.08 10.68 16.33
N ASP A 165 9.76 10.54 16.43
CA ASP A 165 8.89 11.51 17.11
C ASP A 165 9.24 11.65 18.60
N ALA A 166 9.52 10.53 19.29
CA ALA A 166 9.94 10.54 20.70
C ALA A 166 11.32 11.20 20.93
N LEU A 167 12.22 11.15 19.93
CA LEU A 167 13.51 11.83 19.97
C LEU A 167 13.38 13.34 19.68
N GLU A 168 12.36 13.74 18.92
CA GLU A 168 12.10 15.14 18.53
C GLU A 168 11.66 16.02 19.72
N GLU A 169 11.13 15.43 20.79
CA GLU A 169 10.78 16.15 22.03
C GLU A 169 12.00 16.67 22.81
N ARG A 170 13.23 16.21 22.51
CA ARG A 170 14.47 16.69 23.15
C ARG A 170 15.10 17.84 22.37
N GLN A 171 14.90 19.07 22.83
CA GLN A 171 15.64 20.23 22.31
C GLN A 171 17.12 20.15 22.71
N LEU A 172 18.00 19.77 21.77
CA LEU A 172 19.44 19.90 21.96
C LEU A 172 19.89 21.32 21.59
N ILE A 173 20.11 22.16 22.59
CA ILE A 173 20.76 23.46 22.42
C ILE A 173 22.27 23.18 22.28
N LEU A 174 22.75 23.12 21.04
CA LEU A 174 24.19 23.05 20.77
C LEU A 174 24.65 24.38 20.14
N PHE A 175 25.60 25.03 20.80
CA PHE A 175 26.35 26.17 20.28
C PHE A 175 25.55 27.46 19.98
N GLY A 176 24.42 27.71 20.64
CA GLY A 176 23.67 28.97 20.48
C GLY A 176 22.96 29.13 19.13
N TRP A 177 23.04 28.12 18.25
CA TRP A 177 22.22 27.98 17.05
C TRP A 177 21.15 26.93 17.35
N SER A 178 19.87 27.30 17.24
CA SER A 178 18.77 26.34 17.31
C SER A 178 18.77 25.48 16.04
N LEU A 179 19.64 24.48 15.98
CA LEU A 179 19.56 23.45 14.95
C LEU A 179 18.28 22.65 15.22
N SER A 180 17.18 23.09 14.61
CA SER A 180 15.87 22.49 14.77
C SER A 180 15.90 21.05 14.21
N LEU A 181 16.04 20.07 15.10
CA LEU A 181 15.84 18.64 14.80
C LEU A 181 14.48 18.38 14.14
N LYS A 182 13.49 19.28 14.33
CA LYS A 182 12.17 19.21 13.68
C LYS A 182 12.22 19.25 12.16
N ALA A 183 13.07 20.08 11.58
CA ALA A 183 13.14 20.22 10.12
C ALA A 183 13.83 19.00 9.48
N THR A 184 14.89 18.51 10.12
CA THR A 184 15.62 17.31 9.68
C THR A 184 14.78 16.05 9.87
N SER A 185 14.06 15.92 10.98
CA SER A 185 13.12 14.81 11.25
C SER A 185 12.00 14.76 10.20
N LYS A 186 11.34 15.89 9.93
CA LYS A 186 10.29 15.96 8.90
C LYS A 186 10.77 15.57 7.51
N ILE A 187 11.94 16.04 7.10
CA ILE A 187 12.52 15.67 5.80
C ILE A 187 12.88 14.18 5.79
N ALA A 188 13.46 13.65 6.87
CA ALA A 188 13.79 12.24 6.98
C ALA A 188 12.55 11.35 6.93
N LEU A 189 11.48 11.70 7.65
CA LEU A 189 10.20 11.00 7.64
C LEU A 189 9.54 11.05 6.25
N TYR A 190 9.57 12.21 5.58
CA TYR A 190 9.05 12.33 4.22
C TYR A 190 9.82 11.46 3.22
N MET A 191 11.16 11.52 3.26
CA MET A 191 12.01 10.67 2.41
C MET A 191 11.84 9.18 2.71
N LEU A 192 11.68 8.82 3.99
CA LEU A 192 11.38 7.46 4.40
C LEU A 192 10.05 6.98 3.83
N GLY A 193 9.02 7.83 3.85
CA GLY A 193 7.72 7.58 3.22
C GLY A 193 7.86 7.30 1.72
N ILE A 194 8.47 8.22 0.97
CA ILE A 194 8.68 8.06 -0.48
C ILE A 194 9.48 6.78 -0.78
N ILE A 195 10.57 6.53 -0.07
CA ILE A 195 11.40 5.33 -0.30
C ILE A 195 10.59 4.06 -0.03
N SER A 196 9.82 4.04 1.05
CA SER A 196 8.96 2.91 1.40
C SER A 196 7.91 2.66 0.33
N GLU A 197 7.33 3.72 -0.24
CA GLU A 197 6.35 3.63 -1.32
C GLU A 197 6.97 3.11 -2.62
N VAL A 198 8.14 3.63 -3.02
CA VAL A 198 8.86 3.13 -4.20
C VAL A 198 9.19 1.66 -4.05
N ILE A 199 9.65 1.24 -2.86
CA ILE A 199 9.92 -0.18 -2.56
C ILE A 199 8.64 -1.00 -2.65
N LEU A 200 7.54 -0.53 -2.05
CA LEU A 200 6.25 -1.20 -2.07
C LEU A 200 5.77 -1.40 -3.51
N LEU A 201 5.67 -0.34 -4.30
CA LEU A 201 5.18 -0.42 -5.69
C LEU A 201 6.12 -1.22 -6.59
N SER A 202 7.44 -1.09 -6.42
CA SER A 202 8.42 -1.90 -7.15
C SER A 202 8.29 -3.39 -6.81
N SER A 203 8.02 -3.71 -5.54
CA SER A 203 7.88 -5.10 -5.08
C SER A 203 6.64 -5.78 -5.68
N ILE A 204 5.54 -5.04 -5.90
CA ILE A 204 4.36 -5.56 -6.61
C ILE A 204 4.77 -6.02 -8.02
N TYR A 205 5.54 -5.21 -8.75
CA TYR A 205 5.99 -5.54 -10.11
C TYR A 205 7.06 -6.64 -10.17
N LEU A 206 7.75 -6.92 -9.07
CA LEU A 206 8.77 -7.96 -9.00
C LEU A 206 8.18 -9.31 -8.55
N LEU A 207 7.28 -9.30 -7.57
CA LEU A 207 6.83 -10.50 -6.86
C LEU A 207 5.54 -11.10 -7.44
N MET A 208 4.65 -10.28 -8.01
CA MET A 208 3.36 -10.77 -8.49
C MET A 208 3.33 -11.31 -9.92
N PRO A 209 4.10 -10.78 -10.88
CA PRO A 209 4.01 -11.30 -12.24
C PRO A 209 4.52 -12.75 -12.31
N ALA A 210 3.77 -13.62 -13.00
CA ALA A 210 4.22 -14.96 -13.36
C ALA A 210 5.42 -14.94 -14.35
N VAL A 211 5.74 -13.76 -14.89
CA VAL A 211 6.86 -13.51 -15.80
C VAL A 211 7.98 -12.83 -15.03
N ARG A 212 9.21 -13.33 -15.14
CA ARG A 212 10.37 -12.73 -14.47
C ARG A 212 10.62 -11.33 -15.04
N THR A 213 10.27 -10.30 -14.29
CA THR A 213 10.66 -8.92 -14.58
C THR A 213 12.06 -8.69 -14.01
N THR A 214 12.92 -7.98 -14.73
CA THR A 214 14.22 -7.57 -14.17
C THR A 214 14.01 -6.46 -13.15
N PHE A 215 14.79 -6.47 -12.06
CA PHE A 215 14.72 -5.45 -11.00
C PHE A 215 14.69 -4.01 -11.53
N ARG A 216 15.47 -3.70 -12.58
CA ARG A 216 15.52 -2.36 -13.19
C ARG A 216 14.16 -1.90 -13.74
N HIS A 217 13.44 -2.78 -14.43
CA HIS A 217 12.12 -2.44 -14.99
C HIS A 217 11.07 -2.29 -13.88
N ALA A 218 11.14 -3.12 -12.84
CA ALA A 218 10.27 -3.01 -11.67
C ALA A 218 10.51 -1.69 -10.92
N LEU A 219 11.77 -1.29 -10.74
CA LEU A 219 12.14 -0.04 -10.09
C LEU A 219 11.70 1.19 -10.89
N ILE A 220 11.89 1.19 -12.22
CA ILE A 220 11.41 2.28 -13.07
C ILE A 220 9.89 2.40 -13.00
N GLY A 221 9.18 1.25 -13.04
CA GLY A 221 7.73 1.21 -12.85
C GLY A 221 7.30 1.75 -11.49
N GLY A 222 7.94 1.30 -10.42
CA GLY A 222 7.66 1.73 -9.05
C GLY A 222 7.88 3.22 -8.84
N VAL A 223 9.03 3.76 -9.28
CA VAL A 223 9.32 5.20 -9.23
C VAL A 223 8.29 6.00 -10.04
N THR A 224 7.95 5.54 -11.24
CA THR A 224 6.94 6.23 -12.07
C THR A 224 5.58 6.24 -11.39
N ALA A 225 5.19 5.12 -10.76
CA ALA A 225 3.93 5.00 -10.04
C ALA A 225 3.91 5.88 -8.78
N THR A 226 4.99 5.92 -7.99
CA THR A 226 5.10 6.82 -6.83
C THR A 226 5.02 8.29 -7.24
N ILE A 227 5.70 8.68 -8.33
CA ILE A 227 5.60 10.07 -8.83
C ILE A 227 4.16 10.39 -9.21
N LEU A 228 3.44 9.47 -9.87
CA LEU A 228 2.03 9.69 -10.22
C LEU A 228 1.09 9.68 -9.01
N TRP A 229 1.48 9.04 -7.90
CA TRP A 229 0.72 8.98 -6.66
C TRP A 229 0.87 10.25 -5.81
N GLU A 230 2.07 10.86 -5.82
CA GLU A 230 2.39 12.08 -5.07
C GLU A 230 1.88 13.37 -5.72
N ILE A 231 1.40 13.33 -6.98
CA ILE A 231 0.84 14.48 -7.71
C ILE A 231 -0.65 14.62 -7.44
#